data_AF-A0A917JZQ5-F1
#
_entry.id   AF-A0A917JZQ5-F1
#
_cell.length_a   1.000
_cell.length_b   1.000
_cell.length_c   1.000
_cell.angle_alpha   90.00
_cell.angle_beta   90.00
_cell.angle_gamma   90.00
#
_symmetry.space_group_name_H-M   'P 1'
#
loop_
_entity.id
_entity.type
_entity.pdbx_description
1 polymer ?
#
loop_
_entity_poly.entity_id
_entity_poly.type
_entity_poly.pdbx_seq_one_letter_code
_entity_poly.pdbx_strand_id
1 'polypeptide(L)'
;MRKKKGSAVGEIYSLELLMSVCRTAGFKAEAYAPNHEEDYIKTLITLVDDNQAPIVFFDLDKSWDGQNEHAAVVVGYYHNQSGETHFIITQFGLYYDFNGMELARSSLYSLKEQREAETFTKVWNASNSATEWRLFPQKSISGMVLPVPERTAKPKAESETALRGKIMVVTGPIITPFIDNSFFAQTHISDEPVEVVRRYSV
;
A
#
# COMPACT_ATOMS: atom_id res chain seq x y z
N MET A 1 15.08 11.94 24.14
CA MET A 1 14.10 10.83 24.02
C MET A 1 13.57 10.78 22.59
N ARG A 2 14.10 9.90 21.74
CA ARG A 2 13.58 9.68 20.38
C ARG A 2 12.27 8.91 20.50
N LYS A 3 11.13 9.55 20.22
CA LYS A 3 9.87 8.81 19.98
C LYS A 3 10.14 7.92 18.76
N LYS A 4 10.30 6.60 18.99
CA LYS A 4 10.19 5.59 17.92
C LYS A 4 8.86 5.88 17.24
N LYS A 5 8.89 6.46 16.05
CA LYS A 5 7.72 6.50 15.16
C LYS A 5 7.47 5.03 14.82
N GLY A 6 6.66 4.38 15.64
CA GLY A 6 6.21 3.01 15.36
C GLY A 6 5.53 3.08 14.01
N SER A 7 6.03 2.31 13.05
CA SER A 7 5.31 2.06 11.80
C SER A 7 3.94 1.54 12.18
N ALA A 8 2.92 2.33 11.88
CA ALA A 8 1.55 2.01 12.13
C ALA A 8 1.01 1.32 10.88
N VAL A 9 1.08 0.00 10.87
CA VAL A 9 0.35 -0.80 9.88
C VAL A 9 -1.14 -0.47 10.08
N GLY A 10 -1.76 0.18 9.09
CA GLY A 10 -3.20 0.48 9.08
C GLY A 10 -3.64 1.96 9.20
N GLU A 11 -2.75 2.96 9.11
CA GLU A 11 -3.14 4.38 9.32
C GLU A 11 -3.18 5.26 8.05
N ILE A 12 -3.18 4.67 6.86
CA ILE A 12 -3.06 5.46 5.63
C ILE A 12 -4.44 5.74 5.03
N TYR A 13 -4.99 6.92 5.34
CA TYR A 13 -6.33 7.32 4.90
C TYR A 13 -6.36 8.52 3.95
N SER A 14 -5.20 9.11 3.65
CA SER A 14 -5.11 10.26 2.76
C SER A 14 -3.89 10.23 1.87
N LEU A 15 -4.04 10.90 0.72
CA LEU A 15 -2.96 11.06 -0.22
C LEU A 15 -1.81 11.88 0.38
N GLU A 16 -2.11 12.91 1.15
CA GLU A 16 -1.11 13.75 1.82
C GLU A 16 -0.27 12.94 2.80
N LEU A 17 -0.90 12.02 3.53
CA LEU A 17 -0.18 11.14 4.45
C LEU A 17 0.74 10.17 3.69
N LEU A 18 0.28 9.57 2.59
CA LEU A 18 1.14 8.75 1.72
C LEU A 18 2.36 9.53 1.21
N MET A 19 2.11 10.70 0.64
CA MET A 19 3.15 11.57 0.08
C MET A 19 4.15 11.99 1.17
N SER A 20 3.66 12.25 2.39
CA SER A 20 4.50 12.55 3.56
C SER A 20 5.36 11.36 4.00
N VAL A 21 4.81 10.14 3.97
CA VAL A 21 5.55 8.90 4.25
C VAL A 21 6.66 8.71 3.22
N CYS A 22 6.37 8.82 1.92
CA CYS A 22 7.36 8.72 0.85
C CYS A 22 8.47 9.76 1.03
N ARG A 23 8.11 11.03 1.25
CA ARG A 23 9.09 12.11 1.47
C ARG A 23 9.97 11.87 2.70
N THR A 24 9.38 11.42 3.81
CA THR A 24 10.12 11.11 5.04
C THR A 24 11.08 9.94 4.84
N ALA A 25 10.70 8.98 3.99
CA ALA A 25 11.56 7.87 3.58
C ALA A 25 12.61 8.27 2.53
N GLY A 26 12.61 9.52 2.06
CA GLY A 26 13.56 10.03 1.09
C GLY A 26 13.19 9.71 -0.36
N PHE A 27 11.92 9.47 -0.67
CA PHE A 27 11.45 9.17 -2.02
C PHE A 27 10.53 10.27 -2.56
N LYS A 28 10.53 10.42 -3.89
CA LYS A 28 9.53 11.23 -4.58
C LYS A 28 8.27 10.39 -4.77
N ALA A 29 7.13 11.04 -4.76
CA ALA A 29 5.87 10.41 -5.12
C ALA A 29 5.04 11.39 -5.94
N GLU A 30 4.28 10.84 -6.88
CA GLU A 30 3.34 11.55 -7.74
C GLU A 30 2.00 10.83 -7.69
N ALA A 31 0.92 11.59 -7.86
CA ALA A 31 -0.42 11.06 -7.84
C ALA A 31 -1.20 11.53 -9.06
N TYR A 32 -1.90 10.59 -9.67
CA TYR A 32 -2.80 10.81 -10.80
C TYR A 32 -4.24 10.65 -10.32
N ALA A 33 -5.14 11.44 -10.90
CA ALA A 33 -6.56 11.45 -10.54
C ALA A 33 -7.46 11.39 -11.79
N PRO A 34 -7.36 10.34 -12.61
CA PRO A 34 -8.33 10.10 -13.68
C PRO A 34 -9.74 9.98 -13.08
N ASN A 35 -10.74 10.50 -13.79
CA ASN A 35 -12.11 10.62 -13.30
C ASN A 35 -13.13 9.77 -14.09
N HIS A 36 -12.66 8.99 -15.07
CA HIS A 36 -13.45 8.04 -15.84
C HIS A 36 -12.69 6.73 -15.99
N GLU A 37 -13.41 5.62 -16.16
CA GLU A 37 -12.83 4.27 -16.20
C GLU A 37 -11.80 4.09 -17.32
N GLU A 38 -12.10 4.59 -18.52
CA GLU A 38 -11.19 4.46 -19.67
C GLU A 38 -9.88 5.23 -19.46
N ASP A 39 -9.96 6.46 -18.93
CA ASP A 39 -8.79 7.26 -18.58
C ASP A 39 -7.98 6.62 -17.45
N TYR A 40 -8.65 5.96 -16.50
CA TYR A 40 -8.01 5.22 -15.42
C TYR A 40 -7.17 4.08 -15.96
N ILE A 41 -7.76 3.24 -16.82
CA ILE A 41 -7.09 2.11 -17.48
C ILE A 41 -5.92 2.62 -18.34
N LYS A 42 -6.15 3.65 -19.15
CA LYS A 42 -5.12 4.25 -20.01
C LYS A 42 -3.95 4.82 -19.22
N THR A 43 -4.24 5.47 -18.09
CA THR A 43 -3.21 6.01 -17.19
C THR A 43 -2.35 4.86 -16.66
N LEU A 44 -2.96 3.78 -16.17
CA LEU A 44 -2.20 2.62 -15.69
C LEU A 44 -1.31 2.00 -16.76
N ILE A 45 -1.85 1.80 -17.97
CA ILE A 45 -1.07 1.28 -19.11
C ILE A 45 0.15 2.18 -19.37
N THR A 46 -0.08 3.49 -19.47
CA THR A 46 1.00 4.47 -19.74
C THR A 46 2.09 4.39 -18.67
N LEU A 47 1.71 4.34 -17.39
CA LEU A 47 2.67 4.26 -16.29
C LEU A 47 3.46 2.95 -16.29
N VAL A 48 2.80 1.83 -16.62
CA VAL A 48 3.48 0.53 -16.75
C VAL A 48 4.42 0.51 -17.95
N ASP A 49 4.01 1.06 -19.10
CA ASP A 49 4.85 1.18 -20.30
C ASP A 49 6.08 2.07 -20.06
N ASP A 50 5.93 3.11 -19.23
CA ASP A 50 7.02 3.97 -18.76
C ASP A 50 7.90 3.30 -17.69
N ASN A 51 7.73 1.98 -17.48
CA ASN A 51 8.46 1.16 -16.50
C ASN A 51 8.33 1.70 -15.07
N GLN A 52 7.16 2.23 -14.73
CA GLN A 52 6.80 2.64 -13.39
C GLN A 52 5.95 1.57 -12.70
N ALA A 53 5.87 1.65 -11.37
CA ALA A 53 5.12 0.72 -10.54
C ALA A 53 3.92 1.45 -9.88
N PRO A 54 2.80 1.63 -10.60
CA PRO A 54 1.65 2.33 -10.06
C PRO A 54 1.00 1.55 -8.93
N ILE A 55 0.72 2.26 -7.83
CA ILE A 55 -0.03 1.80 -6.68
C ILE A 55 -1.48 2.23 -6.88
N VAL A 56 -2.39 1.27 -6.83
CA VAL A 56 -3.83 1.47 -6.97
C VAL A 56 -4.54 1.15 -5.67
N PHE A 57 -5.69 1.78 -5.45
CA PHE A 57 -6.56 1.55 -4.30
C PHE A 57 -7.92 1.08 -4.81
N PHE A 58 -8.44 0.00 -4.25
CA PHE A 58 -9.69 -0.61 -4.70
C PHE A 58 -10.34 -1.43 -3.58
N ASP A 59 -11.65 -1.65 -3.66
CA ASP A 59 -12.38 -2.56 -2.80
C ASP A 59 -12.29 -4.00 -3.37
N LEU A 60 -11.90 -4.96 -2.53
CA LEU A 60 -11.86 -6.39 -2.88
C LEU A 60 -13.25 -7.02 -2.95
N ASP A 61 -14.22 -6.47 -2.23
CA ASP A 61 -15.54 -7.05 -2.16
C ASP A 61 -16.43 -6.53 -3.28
N LYS A 62 -17.20 -7.44 -3.89
CA LYS A 62 -18.22 -7.10 -4.90
C LYS A 62 -19.43 -6.41 -4.27
N SER A 63 -19.49 -6.32 -2.94
CA SER A 63 -20.46 -5.49 -2.21
C SER A 63 -20.36 -4.02 -2.59
N TRP A 64 -19.18 -3.55 -3.02
CA TRP A 64 -18.89 -2.16 -3.38
C TRP A 64 -19.24 -1.16 -2.27
N ASP A 65 -19.17 -1.59 -1.01
CA ASP A 65 -19.54 -0.79 0.15
C ASP A 65 -18.33 -0.08 0.80
N GLY A 66 -17.14 -0.25 0.23
CA GLY A 66 -15.89 0.40 0.63
C GLY A 66 -15.39 -0.09 1.98
N GLN A 67 -15.77 -1.31 2.39
CA GLN A 67 -15.36 -1.88 3.68
C GLN A 67 -14.04 -2.64 3.58
N ASN A 68 -13.73 -3.20 2.41
CA ASN A 68 -12.53 -4.01 2.18
C ASN A 68 -11.59 -3.30 1.21
N GLU A 69 -11.25 -2.06 1.50
CA GLU A 69 -10.32 -1.32 0.65
C GLU A 69 -8.88 -1.82 0.84
N HIS A 70 -8.20 -2.05 -0.28
CA HIS A 70 -6.83 -2.49 -0.35
C HIS A 70 -5.99 -1.59 -1.26
N ALA A 71 -4.68 -1.72 -1.11
CA ALA A 71 -3.70 -1.14 -2.00
C ALA A 71 -2.86 -2.25 -2.62
N ALA A 72 -2.60 -2.15 -3.92
CA ALA A 72 -1.73 -3.09 -4.64
C ALA A 72 -0.88 -2.36 -5.66
N VAL A 73 0.23 -2.98 -6.05
CA VAL A 73 1.10 -2.47 -7.12
C VAL A 73 0.74 -3.17 -8.42
N VAL A 74 0.49 -2.42 -9.49
CA VAL A 74 0.34 -2.98 -10.83
C VAL A 74 1.75 -3.24 -11.40
N VAL A 75 2.01 -4.48 -11.80
CA VAL A 75 3.32 -4.92 -12.30
C VAL A 75 3.33 -5.24 -13.79
N GLY A 76 2.14 -5.28 -14.40
CA GLY A 76 1.99 -5.59 -15.82
C GLY A 76 0.53 -5.56 -16.24
N TYR A 77 0.30 -5.65 -17.55
CA TYR A 77 -1.03 -5.78 -18.12
C TYR A 77 -0.99 -6.64 -19.38
N TYR A 78 -2.14 -7.16 -19.78
CA TYR A 78 -2.32 -7.85 -21.06
C TYR A 78 -3.74 -7.64 -21.59
N HIS A 79 -3.94 -7.96 -22.87
CA HIS A 79 -5.28 -8.02 -23.47
C HIS A 79 -5.68 -9.47 -23.65
N ASN A 80 -6.87 -9.84 -23.19
CA ASN A 80 -7.39 -11.19 -23.38
C ASN A 80 -7.89 -11.40 -24.84
N GLN A 81 -8.39 -12.60 -25.15
CA GLN A 81 -8.88 -12.93 -26.50
C GLN A 81 -10.07 -12.07 -26.95
N SER A 82 -10.84 -11.52 -26.01
CA SER A 82 -11.96 -10.62 -26.26
C SER A 82 -11.53 -9.15 -26.40
N GLY A 83 -10.23 -8.86 -26.27
CA GLY A 83 -9.68 -7.49 -26.29
C GLY A 83 -9.82 -6.73 -24.97
N GLU A 84 -10.29 -7.38 -23.90
CA GLU A 84 -10.42 -6.74 -22.60
C GLU A 84 -9.04 -6.58 -21.95
N THR A 85 -8.82 -5.43 -21.31
CA THR A 85 -7.58 -5.17 -20.58
C THR A 85 -7.62 -5.83 -19.22
N HIS A 86 -6.56 -6.55 -18.88
CA HIS A 86 -6.33 -7.19 -17.60
C HIS A 86 -5.04 -6.67 -16.98
N PHE A 87 -5.04 -6.44 -15.68
CA PHE A 87 -3.87 -6.02 -14.91
C PHE A 87 -3.37 -7.15 -14.03
N ILE A 88 -2.06 -7.34 -14.02
CA ILE A 88 -1.38 -8.18 -13.04
C ILE A 88 -1.01 -7.26 -11.87
N ILE A 89 -1.60 -7.52 -10.70
CA ILE A 89 -1.33 -6.76 -9.49
C ILE A 89 -0.60 -7.63 -8.46
N THR A 90 0.27 -7.02 -7.67
CA THR A 90 0.92 -7.68 -6.54
C THR A 90 0.50 -7.06 -5.22
N GLN A 91 0.16 -7.94 -4.28
CA GLN A 91 -0.19 -7.58 -2.92
C GLN A 91 0.40 -8.64 -1.98
N PHE A 92 1.15 -8.20 -0.96
CA PHE A 92 1.80 -9.06 0.03
C PHE A 92 2.67 -10.19 -0.58
N GLY A 93 3.30 -9.94 -1.74
CA GLY A 93 4.17 -10.90 -2.42
C GLY A 93 3.44 -11.95 -3.28
N LEU A 94 2.12 -11.87 -3.36
CA LEU A 94 1.29 -12.70 -4.25
C LEU A 94 0.89 -11.89 -5.50
N TYR A 95 0.57 -12.59 -6.58
CA TYR A 95 0.15 -11.99 -7.85
C TYR A 95 -1.29 -12.38 -8.16
N TYR A 96 -2.04 -11.43 -8.70
CA TYR A 96 -3.45 -11.58 -9.02
C TYR A 96 -3.76 -10.99 -10.40
N ASP A 97 -4.70 -11.60 -11.11
CA ASP A 97 -5.27 -11.10 -12.36
C ASP A 97 -6.58 -10.35 -12.06
N PHE A 98 -6.66 -9.10 -12.53
CA PHE A 98 -7.83 -8.25 -12.39
C PHE A 98 -8.30 -7.73 -13.74
N ASN A 99 -9.60 -7.86 -14.01
CA ASN A 99 -10.22 -7.19 -15.15
C ASN A 99 -10.10 -5.66 -14.95
N GLY A 100 -9.60 -4.96 -15.97
CA GLY A 100 -9.29 -3.54 -15.87
C GLY A 100 -10.51 -2.65 -15.67
N MET A 101 -11.66 -3.01 -16.24
CA MET A 101 -12.91 -2.28 -16.05
C MET A 101 -13.45 -2.46 -14.62
N GLU A 102 -13.40 -3.69 -14.10
CA GLU A 102 -13.79 -3.96 -12.72
C GLU A 102 -12.89 -3.20 -11.72
N LEU A 103 -11.57 -3.23 -11.95
CA LEU A 103 -10.61 -2.51 -11.13
C LEU A 103 -10.85 -0.99 -11.16
N ALA A 104 -11.06 -0.41 -12.34
CA ALA A 104 -11.32 1.02 -12.50
C ALA A 104 -12.61 1.44 -11.78
N ARG A 105 -13.69 0.66 -11.92
CA ARG A 105 -14.96 0.92 -11.23
C ARG A 105 -14.81 0.83 -9.72
N SER A 106 -14.14 -0.21 -9.22
CA SER A 106 -13.88 -0.37 -7.80
C SER A 106 -13.10 0.82 -7.24
N SER A 107 -12.05 1.24 -7.95
CA SER A 107 -11.20 2.36 -7.55
C SER A 107 -11.93 3.71 -7.56
N LEU A 108 -12.78 3.95 -8.57
CA LEU A 108 -13.48 5.22 -8.78
C LEU A 108 -14.77 5.35 -7.97
N TYR A 109 -15.47 4.25 -7.68
CA TYR A 109 -16.84 4.31 -7.18
C TYR A 109 -17.08 3.56 -5.87
N SER A 110 -16.34 2.48 -5.60
CA SER A 110 -16.58 1.64 -4.42
C SER A 110 -15.87 2.14 -3.16
N LEU A 111 -14.74 2.86 -3.32
CA LEU A 111 -14.00 3.39 -2.18
C LEU A 111 -14.74 4.52 -1.47
N LYS A 112 -14.63 4.59 -0.14
CA LYS A 112 -15.20 5.68 0.65
C LYS A 112 -14.35 6.95 0.51
N GLU A 113 -15.01 8.10 0.41
CA GLU A 113 -14.31 9.40 0.49
C GLU A 113 -13.74 9.65 1.89
N GLN A 114 -14.39 9.10 2.90
CA GLN A 114 -13.95 9.17 4.29
C GLN A 114 -14.18 7.82 4.94
N ARG A 115 -13.09 7.16 5.30
CA ARG A 115 -13.14 5.95 6.11
C ARG A 115 -13.30 6.31 7.58
N GLU A 116 -13.98 5.42 8.30
CA GLU A 116 -13.91 5.42 9.75
C GLU A 116 -12.50 5.03 10.19
N ALA A 117 -11.97 5.75 11.18
CA ALA A 117 -10.65 5.46 11.71
C ALA A 117 -10.65 4.09 12.39
N GLU A 118 -9.74 3.22 11.98
CA GLU A 118 -9.64 1.87 12.51
C GLU A 118 -9.16 1.90 13.96
N THR A 119 -9.74 1.03 14.80
CA THR A 119 -9.29 0.84 16.17
C THR A 119 -8.49 -0.45 16.27
N PHE A 120 -7.32 -0.36 16.91
CA PHE A 120 -6.42 -1.49 17.09
C PHE A 120 -6.33 -1.85 18.57
N THR A 121 -6.28 -3.16 18.82
CA THR A 121 -6.04 -3.74 20.15
C THR A 121 -4.68 -4.44 20.16
N LYS A 122 -3.92 -4.24 21.23
CA LYS A 122 -2.63 -4.88 21.44
C LYS A 122 -2.81 -6.28 22.06
N VAL A 123 -2.63 -7.34 21.27
CA VAL A 123 -2.81 -8.72 21.75
C VAL A 123 -1.49 -9.47 21.89
N TRP A 124 -1.43 -10.35 22.87
CA TRP A 124 -0.35 -11.34 22.97
C TRP A 124 -0.63 -12.49 21.99
N ASN A 125 0.30 -12.74 21.09
CA ASN A 125 0.24 -13.88 20.20
C ASN A 125 1.14 -14.99 20.76
N ALA A 126 0.52 -16.02 21.31
CA ALA A 126 1.23 -17.14 21.91
C ALA A 126 2.05 -17.95 20.89
N SER A 127 1.64 -17.95 19.61
CA SER A 127 2.32 -18.74 18.56
C SER A 127 3.70 -18.21 18.20
N ASN A 128 3.92 -16.89 18.31
CA ASN A 128 5.20 -16.24 18.04
C ASN A 128 5.81 -15.61 19.30
N SER A 129 5.20 -15.82 20.47
CA SER A 129 5.61 -15.24 21.76
C SER A 129 5.88 -13.73 21.67
N ALA A 130 5.04 -13.01 20.92
CA ALA A 130 5.19 -11.58 20.69
C ALA A 130 3.88 -10.85 20.93
N THR A 131 3.97 -9.55 21.21
CA THR A 131 2.79 -8.68 21.26
C THR A 131 2.61 -7.96 19.94
N GLU A 132 1.41 -8.03 19.38
CA GLU A 132 1.07 -7.44 18.08
C GLU A 132 -0.20 -6.60 18.17
N TRP A 133 -0.30 -5.58 17.31
CA TRP A 133 -1.52 -4.78 17.15
C TRP A 133 -2.43 -5.45 16.14
N ARG A 134 -3.71 -5.65 16.48
CA ARG A 134 -4.71 -6.25 15.60
C ARG A 134 -5.95 -5.35 15.49
N LEU A 135 -6.58 -5.35 14.32
CA LEU A 135 -7.81 -4.62 14.05
C LEU A 135 -8.96 -5.08 14.97
N PHE A 136 -9.73 -4.14 15.48
CA PHE A 136 -10.94 -4.34 16.29
C PHE A 136 -12.20 -4.17 15.41
N PRO A 137 -13.29 -4.92 15.65
CA PRO A 137 -13.45 -5.98 16.65
C PRO A 137 -12.87 -7.32 16.17
N GLN A 138 -12.16 -8.01 17.06
CA GLN A 138 -11.84 -9.42 16.81
C GLN A 138 -13.11 -10.25 16.96
N LYS A 139 -13.46 -11.05 15.94
CA LYS A 139 -14.39 -12.16 16.14
C LYS A 139 -13.74 -13.12 17.15
N SER A 140 -14.26 -13.08 18.37
CA SER A 140 -13.80 -13.81 19.56
C SER A 140 -13.16 -15.16 19.24
N ILE A 141 -11.83 -15.23 19.29
CA ILE A 141 -11.12 -16.49 19.53
C ILE A 141 -10.97 -16.58 21.05
N SER A 142 -11.90 -17.30 21.67
CA SER A 142 -11.85 -17.83 23.03
C SER A 142 -10.89 -17.14 24.02
N GLY A 143 -11.45 -16.25 24.83
CA GLY A 143 -11.18 -16.28 26.26
C GLY A 143 -9.91 -15.61 26.78
N MET A 144 -9.66 -14.34 26.45
CA MET A 144 -9.18 -13.31 27.39
C MET A 144 -9.07 -11.97 26.68
N VAL A 145 -10.07 -11.11 26.81
CA VAL A 145 -9.90 -9.68 26.53
C VAL A 145 -9.37 -9.08 27.83
N LEU A 146 -8.04 -9.04 27.97
CA LEU A 146 -7.41 -8.19 29.00
C LEU A 146 -7.88 -6.74 28.77
N PRO A 147 -7.83 -5.83 29.76
CA PRO A 147 -8.00 -4.40 29.52
C PRO A 147 -6.83 -3.94 28.63
N VAL A 148 -7.01 -4.11 27.33
CA VAL A 148 -5.97 -3.94 26.33
C VAL A 148 -5.92 -2.45 25.99
N PRO A 149 -4.72 -1.83 25.91
CA PRO A 149 -4.60 -0.51 25.34
C PRO A 149 -5.19 -0.49 23.94
N GLU A 150 -6.27 0.26 23.77
CA GLU A 150 -6.83 0.57 22.46
C GLU A 150 -6.07 1.75 21.86
N ARG A 151 -5.85 1.67 20.55
CA ARG A 151 -5.36 2.79 19.76
C ARG A 151 -6.24 2.95 18.55
N THR A 152 -7.00 4.05 18.50
CA THR A 152 -7.69 4.46 17.29
C THR A 152 -6.71 5.23 16.41
N ALA A 153 -6.69 4.88 15.13
CA ALA A 153 -5.95 5.64 14.14
C ALA A 153 -6.47 7.08 14.06
N LYS A 154 -5.66 7.99 13.55
CA LYS A 154 -6.16 9.35 13.30
C LYS A 154 -7.08 9.32 12.08
N PRO A 155 -8.31 9.86 12.17
CA PRO A 155 -9.13 10.01 10.98
C PRO A 155 -8.46 10.96 9.99
N LYS A 156 -8.78 10.78 8.72
CA LYS A 156 -8.47 11.76 7.66
C LYS A 156 -8.99 13.13 8.07
N ALA A 157 -8.18 14.18 7.95
CA ALA A 157 -8.68 15.54 8.14
C ALA A 157 -9.69 15.91 7.03
N GLU A 158 -10.64 16.79 7.31
CA GLU A 158 -11.62 17.21 6.29
C GLU A 158 -10.94 17.83 5.06
N SER A 159 -9.80 18.49 5.25
CA SER A 159 -8.99 19.11 4.19
C SER A 159 -8.13 18.13 3.39
N GLU A 160 -7.98 16.88 3.83
CA GLU A 160 -7.12 15.89 3.18
C GLU A 160 -7.83 15.17 2.03
N THR A 161 -7.07 14.80 1.01
CA THR A 161 -7.57 14.16 -0.20
C THR A 161 -7.75 12.65 0.03
N ALA A 162 -8.92 12.13 -0.33
CA ALA A 162 -9.21 10.70 -0.29
C ALA A 162 -8.40 9.91 -1.34
N LEU A 163 -8.14 8.63 -1.05
CA LEU A 163 -7.45 7.72 -1.97
C LEU A 163 -8.34 7.24 -3.14
N ARG A 164 -9.65 7.47 -3.03
CA ARG A 164 -10.64 7.18 -4.07
C ARG A 164 -10.22 7.77 -5.42
N GLY A 165 -10.20 6.92 -6.45
CA GLY A 165 -9.85 7.28 -7.82
C GLY A 165 -8.41 7.77 -7.99
N LYS A 166 -7.53 7.53 -7.03
CA LYS A 166 -6.11 7.92 -7.13
C LYS A 166 -5.26 6.74 -7.59
N ILE A 167 -4.24 7.08 -8.36
CA ILE A 167 -3.13 6.19 -8.70
C ILE A 167 -1.88 6.90 -8.18
N MET A 168 -1.02 6.20 -7.45
CA MET A 168 0.21 6.78 -6.92
C MET A 168 1.43 6.09 -7.53
N VAL A 169 2.46 6.84 -7.87
CA VAL A 169 3.77 6.30 -8.24
C VAL A 169 4.80 6.83 -7.27
N VAL A 170 5.60 5.93 -6.70
CA VAL A 170 6.79 6.31 -5.93
C VAL A 170 7.98 6.24 -6.88
N THR A 171 8.59 7.40 -7.13
CA THR A 171 9.79 7.51 -7.95
C THR A 171 11.02 7.66 -7.06
N GLY A 172 12.20 7.51 -7.65
CA GLY A 172 13.48 7.33 -6.98
C GLY A 172 13.83 8.34 -5.87
N PRO A 173 15.01 8.18 -5.24
CA PRO A 173 15.35 8.94 -4.06
C PRO A 173 15.33 10.45 -4.32
N ILE A 174 14.77 11.21 -3.39
CA ILE A 174 15.03 12.63 -3.30
C ILE A 174 16.51 12.75 -2.97
N ILE A 175 17.30 13.23 -3.93
CA ILE A 175 18.69 13.61 -3.68
C ILE A 175 18.66 14.85 -2.79
N THR A 176 18.54 14.64 -1.49
CA THR A 176 18.79 15.62 -0.44
C THR A 176 20.14 15.28 0.19
N PRO A 177 21.03 16.25 0.45
CA PRO A 177 22.27 15.98 1.15
C PRO A 177 21.93 15.32 2.50
N PHE A 178 22.55 14.16 2.73
CA PHE A 178 22.34 13.24 3.84
C PHE A 178 21.99 13.96 5.16
N ILE A 179 20.78 13.76 5.66
CA ILE A 179 20.52 13.82 7.09
C ILE A 179 20.25 12.38 7.53
N ASP A 180 21.34 11.74 7.95
CA ASP A 180 21.37 10.38 8.44
C ASP A 180 20.55 10.26 9.74
N ASN A 181 19.28 9.86 9.65
CA ASN A 181 18.44 9.50 10.80
C ASN A 181 17.20 8.64 10.44
N SER A 182 17.18 7.97 9.28
CA SER A 182 16.06 7.14 8.82
C SER A 182 16.26 5.67 9.21
N PHE A 183 15.20 4.99 9.66
CA PHE A 183 15.19 3.55 10.00
C PHE A 183 15.61 2.66 8.81
N PHE A 184 15.43 3.12 7.57
CA PHE A 184 15.80 2.41 6.35
C PHE A 184 17.24 2.68 5.89
N ALA A 185 17.96 3.62 6.52
CA ALA A 185 19.32 3.98 6.13
C ALA A 185 20.39 2.97 6.61
N GLN A 186 20.01 1.96 7.39
CA GLN A 186 20.91 0.93 7.93
C GLN A 186 20.83 -0.40 7.18
N THR A 187 20.75 -0.38 5.85
CA THR A 187 21.33 -1.48 5.08
C THR A 187 22.75 -1.08 4.75
N HIS A 188 23.71 -1.66 5.47
CA HIS A 188 25.12 -1.58 5.10
C HIS A 188 25.25 -2.00 3.63
N ILE A 189 25.54 -1.02 2.77
CA ILE A 189 26.25 -1.29 1.53
C ILE A 189 27.65 -1.66 1.99
N SER A 190 27.94 -2.95 2.10
CA SER A 190 29.34 -3.39 2.12
C SER A 190 29.86 -3.20 0.69
N ASP A 191 30.79 -2.26 0.50
CA ASP A 191 31.57 -2.08 -0.73
C ASP A 191 32.55 -3.25 -0.97
N GLU A 192 32.18 -4.47 -0.57
CA GLU A 192 32.93 -5.67 -0.97
C GLU A 192 32.32 -6.20 -2.28
N PRO A 193 33.12 -6.33 -3.36
CA PRO A 193 32.65 -6.95 -4.58
C PRO A 193 32.25 -8.39 -4.29
N VAL A 194 30.97 -8.70 -4.50
CA VAL A 194 30.47 -10.08 -4.45
C VAL A 194 31.09 -10.84 -5.60
N GLU A 195 32.10 -11.66 -5.30
CA GLU A 195 32.69 -12.60 -6.24
C GLU A 195 31.64 -13.64 -6.64
N VAL A 196 31.09 -13.53 -7.85
CA VAL A 196 30.15 -14.51 -8.40
C VAL A 196 30.96 -15.76 -8.78
N VAL A 197 31.09 -16.69 -7.85
CA VAL A 197 31.65 -18.02 -8.13
C VAL A 197 30.63 -18.81 -8.96
N ARG A 198 30.76 -18.76 -10.29
CA ARG A 198 30.08 -19.68 -11.20
C ARG A 198 30.69 -21.07 -11.05
N ARG A 199 30.03 -21.96 -10.30
CA ARG A 199 30.27 -23.41 -10.42
C ARG A 199 29.31 -23.98 -11.46
N TYR A 200 29.83 -24.22 -12.66
CA TYR A 200 29.25 -25.21 -13.56
C TYR A 200 29.68 -26.59 -13.07
N SER A 201 28.72 -27.49 -12.86
CA SER A 201 28.99 -28.92 -12.77
C SER A 201 28.45 -29.54 -14.05
N VAL A 202 29.33 -30.30 -14.71
CA VAL A 202 29.15 -31.05 -15.96
C VAL A 202 28.16 -32.19 -15.75
#